data_AF-A0A1B8FBR0-F1
#
_entry.id   AF-A0A1B8FBR0-F1
#
_cell.length_a   1.000
_cell.length_b   1.000
_cell.length_c   1.000
_cell.angle_alpha   90.00
_cell.angle_beta   90.00
_cell.angle_gamma   90.00
#
_symmetry.space_group_name_H-M   'P 1'
#
loop_
_entity.id
_entity.type
_entity.pdbx_description
1 polymer ?
#
loop_
_entity_poly.entity_id
_entity_poly.type
_entity_poly.pdbx_seq_one_letter_code
_entity_poly.pdbx_strand_id
1 'polypeptide(L)'
;MHFFSTLVVASAFIASGVLAHPGHDTRHEIEERAAFMKNSKRDLSHCASKMKARGLEARAVQRRAAIAKSTREKRGLSTSAPYLRARDAASVLNTTQLSGVDDTPLTPEATLFSSINSCILSPEVTQGPYYASGEYIRRNLIEDQEGVEMIIDLQVIDMATCEPVVNSMIDFWHCNATGVYSGVVASGNGDITDTSNINATFLRGLQPTQYDGVAQFTTVFPGHYTGRAPHIHVLAHFNGSILSNSTYGGGTASH
;
A
#
# COMPACT_ATOMS: atom_id res chain seq x y z
N MET A 1 49.93 -22.55 -51.35
CA MET A 1 50.15 -21.32 -50.54
C MET A 1 48.85 -21.06 -49.80
N HIS A 2 48.80 -21.45 -48.52
CA HIS A 2 48.63 -20.54 -47.37
C HIS A 2 47.18 -20.07 -47.21
N PHE A 3 46.49 -20.09 -46.06
CA PHE A 3 46.62 -20.58 -44.68
C PHE A 3 45.17 -20.45 -44.12
N PHE A 4 44.76 -21.31 -43.18
CA PHE A 4 43.85 -21.10 -42.03
C PHE A 4 42.88 -19.88 -42.05
N SER A 5 41.63 -19.97 -41.60
CA SER A 5 41.30 -20.34 -40.21
C SER A 5 39.78 -20.36 -40.02
N THR A 6 39.32 -21.34 -39.24
CA THR A 6 38.03 -21.36 -38.54
C THR A 6 37.82 -20.06 -37.76
N LEU A 7 36.67 -19.40 -37.94
CA LEU A 7 36.21 -18.35 -37.03
C LEU A 7 34.98 -18.88 -36.27
N VAL A 8 35.24 -19.27 -35.03
CA VAL A 8 34.24 -19.52 -34.00
C VAL A 8 33.52 -18.19 -33.74
N VAL A 9 32.21 -18.14 -34.02
CA VAL A 9 31.36 -17.05 -33.56
C VAL A 9 31.16 -17.25 -32.06
N ALA A 10 32.00 -16.59 -31.26
CA ALA A 10 31.77 -16.45 -29.83
C ALA A 10 30.62 -15.45 -29.62
N SER A 11 29.45 -15.96 -29.28
CA SER A 11 28.30 -15.17 -28.86
C SER A 11 28.67 -14.40 -27.59
N ALA A 12 29.05 -13.13 -27.74
CA ALA A 12 29.18 -12.23 -26.61
C ALA A 12 27.77 -11.96 -26.06
N PHE A 13 27.40 -12.67 -24.98
CA PHE A 13 26.33 -12.24 -24.11
C PHE A 13 26.74 -10.88 -23.54
N ILE A 14 26.24 -9.81 -24.14
CA ILE A 14 26.25 -8.49 -23.52
C ILE A 14 25.34 -8.62 -22.31
N ALA A 15 25.95 -8.75 -21.14
CA ALA A 15 25.25 -8.58 -19.87
C ALA A 15 24.71 -7.15 -19.87
N SER A 16 23.42 -7.00 -20.16
CA SER A 16 22.68 -5.77 -19.94
C SER A 16 22.69 -5.51 -18.44
N GLY A 17 23.70 -4.78 -17.97
CA GLY A 17 23.74 -4.24 -16.63
C GLY A 17 22.54 -3.32 -16.48
N VAL A 18 21.56 -3.74 -15.68
CA VAL A 18 20.50 -2.87 -15.21
C VAL A 18 21.14 -1.89 -14.23
N LEU A 19 21.56 -0.72 -14.73
CA LEU A 19 21.95 0.42 -13.92
C LEU A 19 20.68 1.07 -13.36
N ALA A 20 20.14 0.48 -12.30
CA ALA A 20 19.21 1.18 -11.44
C ALA A 20 20.01 2.13 -10.54
N HIS A 21 20.08 3.40 -10.95
CA HIS A 21 20.63 4.58 -10.26
C HIS A 21 22.17 4.63 -10.08
N PRO A 22 22.87 5.66 -10.64
CA PRO A 22 24.26 5.94 -10.29
C PRO A 22 24.31 6.71 -8.96
N GLY A 23 25.02 6.16 -7.97
CA GLY A 23 25.49 6.93 -6.80
C GLY A 23 24.83 6.64 -5.45
N HIS A 24 24.22 5.48 -5.24
CA HIS A 24 23.72 5.08 -3.93
C HIS A 24 24.59 3.97 -3.31
N ASP A 25 25.14 4.18 -2.11
CA ASP A 25 25.84 3.12 -1.36
C ASP A 25 24.80 2.20 -0.71
N THR A 26 24.39 1.18 -1.46
CA THR A 26 23.40 0.21 -1.00
C THR A 26 23.88 -0.56 0.23
N ARG A 27 25.19 -0.63 0.45
CA ARG A 27 25.77 -1.27 1.63
C ARG A 27 25.49 -0.46 2.88
N HIS A 28 25.64 0.86 2.81
CA HIS A 28 25.31 1.75 3.92
C HIS A 28 23.81 1.70 4.25
N GLU A 29 22.93 1.76 3.25
CA GLU A 29 21.48 1.59 3.43
C GLU A 29 21.12 0.24 4.06
N ILE A 30 21.76 -0.86 3.61
CA ILE A 30 21.55 -2.19 4.17
C ILE A 30 22.04 -2.26 5.62
N GLU A 31 23.19 -1.63 5.94
CA GLU A 31 23.75 -1.59 7.29
C GLU A 31 22.87 -0.76 8.24
N GLU A 32 22.40 0.42 7.81
CA GLU A 32 21.43 1.24 8.55
C GLU A 32 20.11 0.50 8.76
N ARG A 33 19.58 -0.13 7.71
CA ARG A 33 18.35 -0.94 7.79
C ARG A 33 18.53 -2.13 8.72
N ALA A 34 19.68 -2.81 8.69
CA ALA A 34 19.98 -3.92 9.57
C ALA A 34 20.13 -3.47 11.04
N ALA A 35 20.77 -2.32 11.28
CA ALA A 35 20.90 -1.73 12.61
C ALA A 35 19.54 -1.31 13.19
N PHE A 36 18.69 -0.67 12.38
CA PHE A 36 17.31 -0.37 12.73
C PHE A 36 16.53 -1.66 13.07
N MET A 37 16.59 -2.67 12.20
CA MET A 37 15.90 -3.95 12.40
C MET A 37 16.36 -4.73 13.64
N LYS A 38 17.59 -4.50 14.12
CA LYS A 38 18.14 -5.15 15.33
C LYS A 38 17.57 -4.55 16.63
N ASN A 39 17.27 -3.25 16.62
CA ASN A 39 16.88 -2.51 17.82
C ASN A 39 15.39 -2.13 17.84
N SER A 40 14.70 -2.21 16.71
CA SER A 40 13.28 -1.88 16.58
C SER A 40 12.40 -3.09 16.93
N LYS A 41 11.28 -2.82 17.61
CA LYS A 41 10.20 -3.82 17.78
C LYS A 41 9.72 -4.22 16.38
N ARG A 42 9.74 -5.52 16.09
CA ARG A 42 9.43 -6.07 14.75
C ARG A 42 7.91 -6.21 14.51
N ASP A 43 7.12 -6.06 15.56
CA ASP A 43 5.67 -6.14 15.55
C ASP A 43 5.06 -5.30 16.70
N LEU A 44 3.73 -5.25 16.75
CA LEU A 44 2.95 -4.64 17.82
C LEU A 44 2.54 -5.65 18.90
N SER A 45 3.22 -6.79 19.03
CA SER A 45 2.84 -7.84 19.99
C SER A 45 2.85 -7.34 21.44
N HIS A 46 3.77 -6.44 21.79
CA HIS A 46 3.80 -5.80 23.11
C HIS A 46 2.59 -4.89 23.37
N CYS A 47 1.92 -4.41 22.31
CA CYS A 47 0.71 -3.61 22.39
C CYS A 47 -0.57 -4.45 22.50
N ALA A 48 -0.52 -5.76 22.23
CA ALA A 48 -1.71 -6.59 22.07
C ALA A 48 -2.65 -6.56 23.30
N SER A 49 -2.09 -6.66 24.51
CA SER A 49 -2.88 -6.64 25.75
C SER A 49 -3.58 -5.29 25.97
N LYS A 50 -2.87 -4.18 25.75
CA LYS A 50 -3.43 -2.81 25.87
C LYS A 50 -4.48 -2.57 24.78
N MET A 51 -4.23 -2.98 23.54
CA MET A 51 -5.18 -2.84 22.44
C MET A 51 -6.47 -3.60 22.70
N LYS A 52 -6.36 -4.84 23.18
CA LYS A 52 -7.50 -5.68 23.56
C LYS A 52 -8.28 -5.06 24.73
N ALA A 53 -7.60 -4.62 25.78
CA ALA A 53 -8.24 -3.98 26.93
C ALA A 53 -8.99 -2.69 26.57
N ARG A 54 -8.51 -1.93 25.57
CA ARG A 54 -9.18 -0.73 25.03
C ARG A 54 -10.30 -1.05 24.02
N GLY A 55 -10.51 -2.31 23.69
CA GLY A 55 -11.50 -2.76 22.71
C GLY A 55 -11.18 -2.38 21.26
N LEU A 56 -9.93 -2.06 20.93
CA LEU A 56 -9.52 -1.68 19.57
C LEU A 56 -9.74 -2.81 18.58
N GLU A 57 -9.37 -4.04 18.98
CA GLU A 57 -9.55 -5.24 18.17
C GLU A 57 -11.04 -5.52 17.89
N ALA A 58 -11.88 -5.48 18.93
CA ALA A 58 -13.32 -5.69 18.80
C ALA A 58 -13.98 -4.66 17.86
N ARG A 59 -13.61 -3.37 17.98
CA ARG A 59 -14.10 -2.32 17.09
C ARG A 59 -13.57 -2.45 15.67
N ALA A 60 -12.31 -2.88 15.50
CA ALA A 60 -11.75 -3.17 14.18
C ALA A 60 -12.49 -4.31 13.48
N VAL A 61 -12.75 -5.42 14.18
CA VAL A 61 -13.57 -6.53 13.66
C VAL A 61 -14.96 -6.04 13.26
N GLN A 62 -15.66 -5.34 14.15
CA GLN A 62 -17.00 -4.82 13.88
C GLN A 62 -17.03 -3.89 12.66
N ARG A 63 -16.06 -2.97 12.57
CA ARG A 63 -15.94 -2.01 11.46
C ARG A 63 -15.65 -2.73 10.14
N ARG A 64 -14.68 -3.64 10.11
CA ARG A 64 -14.29 -4.39 8.90
C ARG A 64 -15.41 -5.30 8.41
N ALA A 65 -16.12 -5.97 9.31
CA ALA A 65 -17.33 -6.72 9.01
C ALA A 65 -18.43 -5.84 8.39
N ALA A 66 -18.70 -4.68 9.00
CA ALA A 66 -19.70 -3.74 8.48
C ALA A 66 -19.33 -3.21 7.08
N ILE A 67 -18.06 -2.89 6.84
CA ILE A 67 -17.55 -2.49 5.53
C ILE A 67 -17.77 -3.60 4.53
N ALA A 68 -17.31 -4.82 4.83
CA ALA A 68 -17.43 -5.97 3.95
C ALA A 68 -18.90 -6.24 3.58
N LYS A 69 -19.80 -6.23 4.57
CA LYS A 69 -21.25 -6.37 4.36
C LYS A 69 -21.79 -5.27 3.44
N SER A 70 -21.54 -4.00 3.76
CA SER A 70 -22.07 -2.87 2.98
C SER A 70 -21.55 -2.84 1.54
N THR A 71 -20.31 -3.26 1.32
CA THR A 71 -19.71 -3.37 -0.02
C THR A 71 -20.33 -4.50 -0.83
N ARG A 72 -20.67 -5.62 -0.20
CA ARG A 72 -21.40 -6.72 -0.86
C ARG A 72 -22.80 -6.28 -1.26
N GLU A 73 -23.52 -5.61 -0.37
CA GLU A 73 -24.86 -5.07 -0.65
C GLU A 73 -24.84 -4.13 -1.86
N LYS A 74 -23.89 -3.17 -1.89
CA LYS A 74 -23.70 -2.25 -3.02
C LYS A 74 -23.43 -2.97 -4.35
N ARG A 75 -22.81 -4.14 -4.31
CA ARG A 75 -22.48 -4.97 -5.48
C ARG A 75 -23.56 -6.00 -5.81
N GLY A 76 -24.71 -5.99 -5.13
CA GLY A 76 -25.77 -7.00 -5.32
C GLY A 76 -25.34 -8.41 -4.93
N LEU A 77 -24.31 -8.56 -4.08
CA LEU A 77 -23.80 -9.84 -3.62
C LEU A 77 -24.50 -10.24 -2.32
N SER A 78 -24.77 -11.54 -2.14
CA SER A 78 -25.35 -12.06 -0.90
C SER A 78 -24.45 -11.76 0.30
N THR A 79 -24.99 -11.11 1.33
CA THR A 79 -24.25 -10.78 2.57
C THR A 79 -24.04 -11.97 3.50
N SER A 80 -24.78 -13.07 3.29
CA SER A 80 -24.72 -14.28 4.11
C SER A 80 -23.98 -15.43 3.42
N ALA A 81 -23.73 -15.32 2.12
CA ALA A 81 -22.93 -16.30 1.38
C ALA A 81 -21.44 -16.19 1.73
N PRO A 82 -20.70 -17.31 1.72
CA PRO A 82 -19.26 -17.31 1.92
C PRO A 82 -18.53 -16.27 1.05
N TYR A 83 -17.44 -15.71 1.56
CA TYR A 83 -16.64 -14.68 0.89
C TYR A 83 -16.05 -15.15 -0.44
N LEU A 84 -15.79 -16.46 -0.57
CA LEU A 84 -15.35 -17.10 -1.79
C LEU A 84 -16.49 -17.96 -2.36
N ARG A 85 -16.94 -17.66 -3.59
CA ARG A 85 -17.63 -18.68 -4.39
C ARG A 85 -16.57 -19.71 -4.79
N ALA A 86 -16.81 -20.98 -4.50
CA ALA A 86 -15.90 -22.05 -4.90
C ALA A 86 -15.62 -21.92 -6.41
N ARG A 87 -14.38 -21.58 -6.75
CA ARG A 87 -13.78 -22.05 -8.02
C ARG A 87 -13.69 -23.56 -7.90
N ASP A 88 -13.74 -24.29 -9.03
CA ASP A 88 -13.73 -25.76 -9.02
C ASP A 88 -12.76 -26.31 -7.97
N ALA A 89 -13.33 -26.95 -6.95
CA ALA A 89 -12.63 -27.40 -5.76
C ALA A 89 -11.50 -28.36 -6.13
N ALA A 90 -11.66 -29.14 -7.21
CA ALA A 90 -10.62 -30.05 -7.70
C ALA A 90 -9.40 -29.27 -8.25
N SER A 91 -9.60 -28.16 -8.94
CA SER A 91 -8.50 -27.31 -9.45
C SER A 91 -7.79 -26.48 -8.38
N VAL A 92 -8.51 -26.00 -7.36
CA VAL A 92 -7.93 -25.12 -6.32
C VAL A 92 -7.31 -25.93 -5.18
N LEU A 93 -7.94 -27.01 -4.73
CA LEU A 93 -7.44 -27.87 -3.65
C LEU A 93 -6.24 -28.72 -4.07
N ASN A 94 -5.97 -28.85 -5.37
CA ASN A 94 -4.72 -29.43 -5.87
C ASN A 94 -3.54 -28.45 -5.84
N THR A 95 -3.73 -27.25 -5.28
CA THR A 95 -2.65 -26.29 -5.01
C THR A 95 -2.46 -26.22 -3.51
N THR A 96 -1.32 -26.68 -3.02
CA THR A 96 -0.93 -26.49 -1.62
C THR A 96 -0.74 -24.99 -1.38
N GLN A 97 -1.65 -24.38 -0.62
CA GLN A 97 -1.39 -23.06 -0.05
C GLN A 97 -0.34 -23.28 1.04
N LEU A 98 0.88 -22.80 0.83
CA LEU A 98 1.99 -22.89 1.80
C LEU A 98 1.71 -22.10 3.11
N SER A 99 0.50 -21.59 3.31
CA SER A 99 0.05 -21.05 4.58
C SER A 99 -0.25 -22.21 5.54
N GLY A 100 0.44 -22.27 6.68
CA GLY A 100 0.13 -23.22 7.76
C GLY A 100 -1.18 -22.91 8.50
N VAL A 101 -2.16 -22.30 7.83
CA VAL A 101 -3.43 -21.81 8.39
C VAL A 101 -4.57 -22.39 7.55
N ASP A 102 -5.47 -23.15 8.17
CA ASP A 102 -6.63 -23.79 7.54
C ASP A 102 -7.84 -22.84 7.47
N ASP A 103 -7.71 -21.74 6.73
CA ASP A 103 -8.84 -20.83 6.50
C ASP A 103 -9.81 -21.41 5.48
N THR A 104 -11.10 -21.46 5.84
CA THR A 104 -12.18 -21.93 4.98
C THR A 104 -13.13 -20.78 4.63
N PRO A 105 -13.99 -20.94 3.60
CA PRO A 105 -15.04 -19.94 3.33
C PRO A 105 -16.04 -19.73 4.49
N LEU A 106 -16.02 -20.59 5.51
CA LEU A 106 -16.82 -20.51 6.74
C LEU A 106 -16.03 -19.95 7.94
N THR A 107 -14.76 -19.55 7.77
CA THR A 107 -13.97 -18.97 8.84
C THR A 107 -14.68 -17.73 9.42
N PRO A 108 -14.85 -17.64 10.76
CA PRO A 108 -15.49 -16.49 11.39
C PRO A 108 -14.76 -15.18 11.06
N GLU A 109 -15.52 -14.10 10.85
CA GLU A 109 -14.99 -12.76 10.60
C GLU A 109 -14.06 -12.30 11.71
N ALA A 110 -14.33 -12.70 12.95
CA ALA A 110 -13.45 -12.45 14.08
C ALA A 110 -12.05 -13.04 13.85
N THR A 111 -11.92 -14.23 13.25
CA THR A 111 -10.61 -14.83 12.94
C THR A 111 -9.92 -14.10 11.79
N LEU A 112 -10.67 -13.78 10.72
CA LEU A 112 -10.14 -13.08 9.55
C LEU A 112 -9.68 -11.65 9.87
N PHE A 113 -10.41 -10.94 10.74
CA PHE A 113 -10.19 -9.52 11.02
C PHE A 113 -9.50 -9.22 12.35
N SER A 114 -9.33 -10.20 13.25
CA SER A 114 -8.58 -10.02 14.51
C SER A 114 -7.07 -10.17 14.34
N SER A 115 -6.62 -10.86 13.29
CA SER A 115 -5.20 -11.16 13.14
C SER A 115 -4.37 -9.86 13.06
N ILE A 116 -3.42 -9.71 13.98
CA ILE A 116 -2.42 -8.64 13.99
C ILE A 116 -1.30 -9.03 13.01
N ASN A 117 -1.67 -9.39 11.78
CA ASN A 117 -0.73 -9.67 10.70
C ASN A 117 -0.24 -8.36 10.06
N SER A 118 -0.18 -7.28 10.85
CA SER A 118 0.25 -5.96 10.38
C SER A 118 1.76 -5.93 10.23
N CYS A 119 2.24 -5.77 9.01
CA CYS A 119 3.60 -5.30 8.79
C CYS A 119 3.73 -3.91 9.42
N ILE A 120 4.75 -3.71 10.27
CA ILE A 120 5.14 -2.35 10.64
C ILE A 120 5.64 -1.67 9.37
N LEU A 121 5.06 -0.51 9.03
CA LEU A 121 5.60 0.33 7.96
C LEU A 121 7.06 0.66 8.30
N SER A 122 7.97 0.41 7.36
CA SER A 122 9.36 0.86 7.55
C SER A 122 9.32 2.38 7.71
N PRO A 123 9.90 2.95 8.80
CA PRO A 123 9.63 4.32 9.22
C PRO A 123 10.02 5.40 8.23
N GLU A 124 10.78 5.03 7.21
CA GLU A 124 11.10 5.93 6.12
C GLU A 124 11.43 5.11 4.87
N VAL A 125 10.64 5.31 3.83
CA VAL A 125 11.08 5.03 2.46
C VAL A 125 11.29 6.36 1.75
N THR A 126 11.98 6.37 0.61
CA THR A 126 12.03 7.58 -0.22
C THR A 126 10.60 7.96 -0.65
N GLN A 127 10.20 9.21 -0.41
CA GLN A 127 8.92 9.79 -0.87
C GLN A 127 8.66 9.52 -2.36
N GLY A 128 9.74 9.44 -3.15
CA GLY A 128 9.68 9.19 -4.59
C GLY A 128 9.33 10.46 -5.36
N PRO A 129 9.49 10.44 -6.69
CA PRO A 129 9.41 11.65 -7.52
C PRO A 129 7.97 12.12 -7.82
N TYR A 130 6.96 11.39 -7.36
CA TYR A 130 5.56 11.58 -7.76
C TYR A 130 4.65 12.11 -6.65
N TYR A 131 5.24 12.67 -5.60
CA TYR A 131 4.50 13.39 -4.57
C TYR A 131 3.94 14.70 -5.12
N ALA A 132 2.68 14.99 -4.81
CA ALA A 132 2.02 16.25 -5.12
C ALA A 132 1.36 16.78 -3.84
N SER A 133 1.49 18.08 -3.60
CA SER A 133 0.91 18.73 -2.43
C SER A 133 -0.45 19.33 -2.75
N GLY A 134 -1.31 19.49 -1.74
CA GLY A 134 -2.61 20.16 -1.90
C GLY A 134 -3.74 19.22 -2.33
N GLU A 135 -3.60 17.94 -2.03
CA GLU A 135 -4.60 16.91 -2.31
C GLU A 135 -5.94 17.17 -1.62
N TYR A 136 -6.99 16.50 -2.12
CA TYR A 136 -8.33 16.61 -1.54
C TYR A 136 -8.52 15.68 -0.34
N ILE A 137 -9.27 16.15 0.66
CA ILE A 137 -9.75 15.30 1.75
C ILE A 137 -10.96 14.52 1.24
N ARG A 138 -10.75 13.25 0.84
CA ARG A 138 -11.79 12.40 0.25
C ARG A 138 -11.54 10.92 0.52
N ARG A 139 -12.64 10.16 0.57
CA ARG A 139 -12.61 8.71 0.82
C ARG A 139 -12.48 7.90 -0.45
N ASN A 140 -13.19 8.26 -1.52
CA ASN A 140 -13.09 7.58 -2.80
C ASN A 140 -12.04 8.29 -3.67
N LEU A 141 -11.00 7.54 -4.05
CA LEU A 141 -9.88 8.04 -4.84
C LEU A 141 -9.97 7.61 -6.32
N ILE A 142 -10.91 6.74 -6.69
CA ILE A 142 -10.90 6.03 -7.98
C ILE A 142 -11.04 6.97 -9.17
N GLU A 143 -11.92 7.97 -9.06
CA GLU A 143 -12.36 8.80 -10.18
C GLU A 143 -12.82 7.92 -11.36
N ASP A 144 -12.14 8.00 -12.50
CA ASP A 144 -12.41 7.26 -13.74
C ASP A 144 -11.47 6.06 -13.94
N GLN A 145 -10.62 5.73 -12.96
CA GLN A 145 -9.60 4.71 -13.14
C GLN A 145 -10.16 3.29 -13.09
N GLU A 146 -9.81 2.51 -14.11
CA GLU A 146 -10.13 1.08 -14.15
C GLU A 146 -9.18 0.26 -13.27
N GLY A 147 -9.70 -0.82 -12.69
CA GLY A 147 -8.90 -1.77 -11.91
C GLY A 147 -9.72 -2.58 -10.92
N VAL A 148 -9.01 -3.32 -10.06
CA VAL A 148 -9.63 -4.09 -8.97
C VAL A 148 -9.86 -3.16 -7.78
N GLU A 149 -11.11 -2.83 -7.48
CA GLU A 149 -11.45 -1.98 -6.34
C GLU A 149 -10.96 -2.58 -5.01
N MET A 150 -10.27 -1.75 -4.23
CA MET A 150 -9.79 -2.03 -2.88
C MET A 150 -10.40 -1.06 -1.88
N ILE A 151 -10.71 -1.58 -0.69
CA ILE A 151 -11.08 -0.77 0.46
C ILE A 151 -9.95 -0.89 1.49
N ILE A 152 -9.38 0.25 1.86
CA ILE A 152 -8.25 0.37 2.76
C ILE A 152 -8.77 0.82 4.12
N ASP A 153 -8.46 0.05 5.16
CA ASP A 153 -8.70 0.36 6.57
C ASP A 153 -7.34 0.49 7.27
N LEU A 154 -6.72 1.67 7.17
CA LEU A 154 -5.38 1.92 7.69
C LEU A 154 -5.49 2.40 9.15
N GLN A 155 -4.87 1.66 10.07
CA GLN A 155 -4.80 2.04 11.48
C GLN A 155 -3.38 2.47 11.87
N VAL A 156 -3.28 3.66 12.47
CA VAL A 156 -2.03 4.25 12.96
C VAL A 156 -1.98 4.11 14.47
N ILE A 157 -0.96 3.40 14.96
CA ILE A 157 -0.72 3.14 16.37
C ILE A 157 0.66 3.68 16.73
N ASP A 158 0.75 4.45 17.82
CA ASP A 158 2.01 4.83 18.43
C ASP A 158 2.65 3.60 19.05
N MET A 159 3.87 3.26 18.61
CA MET A 159 4.56 2.05 19.05
C MET A 159 5.05 2.10 20.50
N ALA A 160 5.32 3.29 21.05
CA ALA A 160 5.82 3.46 22.40
C ALA A 160 4.67 3.42 23.42
N THR A 161 3.56 4.08 23.12
CA THR A 161 2.41 4.18 24.01
C THR A 161 1.35 3.11 23.75
N CYS A 162 1.37 2.47 22.57
CA CYS A 162 0.33 1.56 22.08
C CYS A 162 -1.05 2.25 21.98
N GLU A 163 -1.05 3.56 21.75
CA GLU A 163 -2.27 4.36 21.60
C GLU A 163 -2.55 4.65 20.14
N PRO A 164 -3.82 4.67 19.72
CA PRO A 164 -4.17 5.12 18.38
C PRO A 164 -3.78 6.58 18.19
N VAL A 165 -3.17 6.88 17.05
CA VAL A 165 -2.83 8.25 16.70
C VAL A 165 -4.04 8.91 16.04
N VAL A 166 -4.72 9.78 16.78
CA VAL A 166 -5.94 10.47 16.35
C VAL A 166 -5.60 11.82 15.71
N ASN A 167 -6.41 12.27 14.75
CA ASN A 167 -6.26 13.54 14.04
C ASN A 167 -4.94 13.70 13.26
N SER A 168 -4.26 12.60 12.94
CA SER A 168 -3.18 12.62 11.95
C SER A 168 -3.79 12.62 10.55
N MET A 169 -3.28 13.46 9.66
CA MET A 169 -3.74 13.47 8.27
C MET A 169 -2.93 12.46 7.46
N ILE A 170 -3.60 11.45 6.92
CA ILE A 170 -2.98 10.44 6.08
C ILE A 170 -3.10 10.88 4.63
N ASP A 171 -1.97 11.18 4.03
CA ASP A 171 -1.80 11.42 2.59
C ASP A 171 -1.48 10.10 1.90
N PHE A 172 -2.24 9.78 0.87
CA PHE A 172 -2.30 8.45 0.27
C PHE A 172 -2.30 8.60 -1.25
N TRP A 173 -1.27 8.04 -1.91
CA TRP A 173 -1.19 8.08 -3.37
C TRP A 173 -0.55 6.83 -3.97
N HIS A 174 -0.93 6.50 -5.20
CA HIS A 174 -0.29 5.46 -6.00
C HIS A 174 -0.57 5.62 -7.49
N CYS A 175 0.12 4.82 -8.31
CA CYS A 175 -0.17 4.73 -9.73
C CYS A 175 -1.47 3.96 -10.01
N ASN A 176 -2.06 4.19 -11.17
CA ASN A 176 -3.17 3.38 -11.67
C ASN A 176 -2.72 1.96 -12.05
N ALA A 177 -3.66 1.14 -12.54
CA ALA A 177 -3.42 -0.26 -12.88
C ALA A 177 -2.34 -0.46 -13.97
N THR A 178 -2.00 0.58 -14.75
CA THR A 178 -0.99 0.56 -15.81
C THR A 178 0.34 1.24 -15.41
N GLY A 179 0.46 1.73 -14.18
CA GLY A 179 1.71 2.30 -13.67
C GLY A 179 1.85 3.82 -13.83
N VAL A 180 0.77 4.55 -14.13
CA VAL A 180 0.78 6.02 -14.30
C VAL A 180 0.27 6.72 -13.05
N TYR A 181 0.99 7.74 -12.58
CA TYR A 181 0.57 8.65 -11.51
C TYR A 181 -0.12 9.88 -12.10
N SER A 182 -1.25 10.27 -11.50
CA SER A 182 -1.90 11.55 -11.77
C SER A 182 -1.07 12.74 -11.25
N GLY A 183 -1.36 13.96 -11.69
CA GLY A 183 -0.79 15.19 -11.12
C GLY A 183 0.69 15.41 -11.42
N VAL A 184 1.33 14.57 -12.24
CA VAL A 184 2.76 14.67 -12.55
C VAL A 184 3.02 14.33 -14.02
N VAL A 185 3.65 15.25 -14.75
CA VAL A 185 4.12 15.02 -16.13
C VAL A 185 5.64 14.90 -16.06
N ALA A 186 6.16 13.67 -16.18
CA ALA A 186 7.59 13.39 -16.03
C ALA A 186 8.01 12.19 -16.87
N SER A 187 9.29 12.15 -17.27
CA SER A 187 9.87 10.99 -17.95
C SER A 187 9.76 9.75 -17.06
N GLY A 188 9.20 8.67 -17.63
CA GLY A 188 8.96 7.42 -16.90
C GLY A 188 7.60 7.35 -16.19
N ASN A 189 6.76 8.38 -16.30
CA ASN A 189 5.39 8.39 -15.80
C ASN A 189 4.37 8.43 -16.95
N GLY A 190 4.12 7.29 -17.59
CA GLY A 190 3.18 7.20 -18.71
C GLY A 190 3.61 8.01 -19.94
N ASP A 191 2.64 8.65 -20.59
CA ASP A 191 2.85 9.50 -21.76
C ASP A 191 3.28 10.91 -21.31
N ILE A 192 4.56 11.25 -21.52
CA ILE A 192 5.10 12.57 -21.18
C ILE A 192 4.50 13.71 -22.02
N THR A 193 3.87 13.40 -23.16
CA THR A 193 3.23 14.39 -24.02
C THR A 193 1.82 14.74 -23.57
N ASP A 194 1.23 13.94 -22.67
CA ASP A 194 -0.04 14.25 -22.03
C ASP A 194 0.12 15.29 -20.92
N THR A 195 0.14 16.56 -21.35
CA THR A 195 0.19 17.70 -20.43
C THR A 195 -1.07 17.85 -19.57
N SER A 196 -2.18 17.18 -19.92
CA SER A 196 -3.42 17.27 -19.15
C SER A 196 -3.32 16.55 -17.80
N ASN A 197 -2.42 15.56 -17.70
CA ASN A 197 -2.20 14.78 -16.48
C ASN A 197 -1.78 15.63 -15.27
N ILE A 198 -1.22 16.83 -15.48
CA ILE A 198 -0.87 17.75 -14.39
C ILE A 198 -2.09 18.17 -13.56
N ASN A 199 -3.28 18.17 -14.17
CA ASN A 199 -4.54 18.52 -13.51
C ASN A 199 -5.34 17.29 -13.05
N ALA A 200 -4.87 16.08 -13.37
CA ALA A 200 -5.52 14.86 -12.92
C ALA A 200 -5.27 14.65 -11.42
N THR A 201 -6.26 14.13 -10.71
CA THR A 201 -6.15 13.89 -9.26
C THR A 201 -6.41 12.45 -8.86
N PHE A 202 -6.73 11.56 -9.80
CA PHE A 202 -7.09 10.17 -9.49
C PHE A 202 -6.07 9.47 -8.58
N LEU A 203 -6.56 8.58 -7.72
CA LEU A 203 -5.76 7.72 -6.84
C LEU A 203 -4.87 8.47 -5.84
N ARG A 204 -5.26 9.71 -5.53
CA ARG A 204 -4.64 10.58 -4.52
C ARG A 204 -5.68 11.12 -3.55
N GLY A 205 -5.35 11.23 -2.28
CA GLY A 205 -6.22 11.90 -1.32
C GLY A 205 -5.77 11.82 0.12
N LEU A 206 -6.43 12.63 0.94
CA LEU A 206 -6.17 12.78 2.36
C LEU A 206 -7.34 12.24 3.19
N GLN A 207 -7.05 11.60 4.31
CA GLN A 207 -8.05 11.28 5.34
C GLN A 207 -7.48 11.47 6.75
N PRO A 208 -8.21 12.16 7.65
CA PRO A 208 -7.81 12.24 9.04
C PRO A 208 -8.05 10.89 9.74
N THR A 209 -7.15 10.50 10.63
CA THR A 209 -7.38 9.38 11.53
C THR A 209 -8.46 9.74 12.56
N GLN A 210 -9.44 8.84 12.72
CA GLN A 210 -10.53 8.99 13.68
C GLN A 210 -10.13 8.53 15.09
N TYR A 211 -11.08 8.40 16.02
CA TYR A 211 -10.86 8.02 17.42
C TYR A 211 -10.06 6.71 17.61
N ASP A 212 -10.25 5.74 16.71
CA ASP A 212 -9.50 4.47 16.74
C ASP A 212 -8.15 4.54 15.99
N GLY A 213 -7.70 5.73 15.61
CA GLY A 213 -6.49 5.95 14.82
C GLY A 213 -6.63 5.49 13.37
N VAL A 214 -7.85 5.49 12.82
CA VAL A 214 -8.17 4.86 11.53
C VAL A 214 -8.48 5.89 10.45
N ALA A 215 -7.81 5.75 9.30
CA ALA A 215 -8.11 6.43 8.04
C ALA A 215 -8.59 5.40 7.01
N GLN A 216 -9.58 5.77 6.19
CA GLN A 216 -10.23 4.83 5.26
C GLN A 216 -10.31 5.37 3.84
N PHE A 217 -9.91 4.55 2.88
CA PHE A 217 -9.90 4.90 1.46
C PHE A 217 -10.59 3.82 0.62
N THR A 218 -11.16 4.22 -0.50
CA THR A 218 -11.62 3.34 -1.59
C THR A 218 -10.80 3.69 -2.82
N THR A 219 -10.09 2.71 -3.38
CA THR A 219 -9.14 2.90 -4.46
C THR A 219 -9.11 1.67 -5.38
N VAL A 220 -8.16 1.58 -6.32
CA VAL A 220 -7.90 0.39 -7.13
C VAL A 220 -6.53 -0.24 -6.80
N PHE A 221 -6.38 -1.54 -7.01
CA PHE A 221 -5.11 -2.24 -6.87
C PHE A 221 -4.06 -1.62 -7.81
N PRO A 222 -2.90 -1.17 -7.31
CA PRO A 222 -1.92 -0.46 -8.13
C PRO A 222 -1.27 -1.38 -9.15
N GLY A 223 -0.95 -0.80 -10.31
CA GLY A 223 -0.07 -1.44 -11.28
C GLY A 223 1.38 -1.46 -10.80
N HIS A 224 2.28 -1.74 -11.74
CA HIS A 224 3.72 -1.56 -11.56
C HIS A 224 4.25 -0.63 -12.64
N TYR A 225 5.43 -0.06 -12.41
CA TYR A 225 6.17 0.70 -13.40
C TYR A 225 7.63 0.29 -13.34
N THR A 226 8.39 0.65 -14.39
CA THR A 226 9.75 0.15 -14.61
C THR A 226 10.62 0.25 -13.35
N GLY A 227 11.12 -0.90 -12.91
CA GLY A 227 12.03 -0.99 -11.76
C GLY A 227 11.36 -0.99 -10.38
N ARG A 228 10.03 -1.00 -10.28
CA ARG A 228 9.31 -0.94 -8.99
C ARG A 228 8.20 -1.99 -8.91
N ALA A 229 8.09 -2.67 -7.77
CA ALA A 229 6.95 -3.53 -7.46
C ALA A 229 5.67 -2.70 -7.29
N PRO A 230 4.46 -3.29 -7.38
CA PRO A 230 3.23 -2.61 -6.99
C PRO A 230 3.32 -2.09 -5.55
N HIS A 231 3.00 -0.82 -5.35
CA HIS A 231 3.07 -0.19 -4.04
C HIS A 231 2.09 0.97 -3.91
N ILE A 232 1.85 1.34 -2.67
CA ILE A 232 1.05 2.48 -2.26
C ILE A 232 1.94 3.34 -1.37
N HIS A 233 1.93 4.63 -1.62
CA HIS A 233 2.56 5.59 -0.74
C HIS A 233 1.59 6.05 0.34
N VAL A 234 2.12 6.19 1.54
CA VAL A 234 1.40 6.67 2.71
C VAL A 234 2.32 7.67 3.39
N LEU A 235 1.80 8.85 3.72
CA LEU A 235 2.52 9.88 4.45
C LEU A 235 1.61 10.36 5.58
N ALA A 236 2.07 10.26 6.81
CA ALA A 236 1.34 10.73 7.98
C ALA A 236 1.79 12.14 8.33
N HIS A 237 0.86 13.09 8.29
CA HIS A 237 1.09 14.45 8.76
C HIS A 237 0.57 14.63 10.19
N PHE A 238 1.30 15.43 10.96
CA PHE A 238 1.00 15.78 12.34
C PHE A 238 1.05 17.29 12.51
N ASN A 239 0.20 17.84 13.37
CA ASN A 239 0.19 19.26 13.74
C ASN A 239 0.01 20.25 12.57
N GLY A 240 -0.55 19.81 11.44
CA GLY A 240 -1.00 20.69 10.36
C GLY A 240 -2.47 21.11 10.51
N SER A 241 -2.95 21.91 9.58
CA SER A 241 -4.31 22.45 9.58
C SER A 241 -4.94 22.39 8.20
N ILE A 242 -6.27 22.29 8.16
CA ILE A 242 -7.04 22.49 6.92
C ILE A 242 -7.06 24.00 6.64
N LEU A 243 -6.61 24.37 5.45
CA LEU A 243 -6.55 25.73 4.95
C LEU A 243 -7.92 26.16 4.39
N SER A 244 -8.10 27.47 4.15
CA SER A 244 -9.37 28.04 3.68
C SER A 244 -9.81 27.54 2.29
N ASN A 245 -8.89 27.01 1.49
CA ASN A 245 -9.14 26.38 0.20
C ASN A 245 -9.44 24.86 0.31
N SER A 246 -9.69 24.35 1.52
CA SER A 246 -9.95 22.94 1.82
C SER A 246 -8.77 21.99 1.56
N THR A 247 -7.55 22.51 1.36
CA THR A 247 -6.33 21.69 1.32
C THR A 247 -5.72 21.58 2.71
N TYR A 248 -4.84 20.60 2.92
CA TYR A 248 -4.09 20.45 4.17
C TYR A 248 -2.70 21.08 4.05
N GLY A 249 -2.22 21.75 5.09
CA GLY A 249 -0.89 22.36 5.09
C GLY A 249 -0.32 22.61 6.48
N GLY A 250 0.99 22.87 6.54
CA GLY A 250 1.76 23.02 7.78
C GLY A 250 2.09 21.69 8.45
N GLY A 251 2.61 21.76 9.68
CA GLY A 251 2.93 20.58 10.49
C GLY A 251 4.24 19.90 10.11
N THR A 252 4.40 18.67 10.60
CA THR A 252 5.51 17.75 10.31
C THR A 252 4.97 16.49 9.64
N ALA A 253 5.75 15.88 8.75
CA ALA A 253 5.36 14.67 8.05
C ALA A 253 6.32 13.52 8.36
N SER A 254 5.79 12.29 8.43
CA SER A 254 6.53 11.03 8.55
C SER A 254 6.07 10.11 7.43
N HIS A 255 6.99 9.68 6.57
CA HIS A 255 6.71 8.86 5.38
C HIS A 255 6.92 7.37 5.65
#